data_AF-A0A959PA75-F1
#
_entry.id   AF-A0A959PA75-F1
#
_cell.length_a   1.000
_cell.length_b   1.000
_cell.length_c   1.000
_cell.angle_alpha   90.00
_cell.angle_beta   90.00
_cell.angle_gamma   90.00
#
_symmetry.space_group_name_H-M   'P 1'
#
loop_
_entity.id
_entity.type
_entity.pdbx_description
1 polymer ?
#
loop_
_entity_poly.entity_id
_entity_poly.type
_entity_poly.pdbx_seq_one_letter_code
_entity_poly.pdbx_strand_id
1 'polypeptide(L)'
;MKRIIIMVVTVALAHLANAQIIDQFEYFWDSDPGVGLATAVSIPPGSTLDANIPISTAGLSEGTHQLGTRVKLQGGSWGITRTNLVYVRHINQAEYFWDADPGVGNGTPVTLNTTDLNIDTDLAVSSAGISGGKHQLGIRIKGADGAWSPVRWTTVHVQGEFYEGEYFWDTDPGVGNGVAFTLSSEFQFMDQSISVDNTGLTSGLHKLYMRVRTKNGSFGTTYERSIYIARTIVGGEYFWDTDPGVGNGEPLNTLNAGTTAQTCDVVSTVGIAPGEHYLYVRTVSDDNVWSVPSRIQMTVTPNDIVVGCPGDYNRDGTIDTSDLLIFLGGFGSSGECTVDLNGDFVVDTSDLLMFLSAFGSICE
;
A
#
# COMPACT_ATOMS: atom_id res chain seq x y z
N MET A 1 18.96 36.27 75.89
CA MET A 1 19.20 35.03 75.10
C MET A 1 17.85 34.42 74.75
N LYS A 2 17.57 34.19 73.45
CA LYS A 2 16.77 33.10 72.83
C LYS A 2 15.36 32.81 73.46
N ARG A 3 14.21 32.81 72.77
CA ARG A 3 13.90 32.44 71.38
C ARG A 3 12.62 33.11 70.87
N ILE A 4 12.62 33.33 69.56
CA ILE A 4 11.52 33.65 68.65
C ILE A 4 10.63 32.41 68.45
N ILE A 5 9.30 32.55 68.55
CA ILE A 5 8.28 31.90 67.71
C ILE A 5 7.07 32.85 67.67
N ILE A 6 6.83 33.53 66.54
CA ILE A 6 5.49 34.06 66.21
C ILE A 6 5.11 33.49 64.86
N MET A 7 3.97 32.82 64.88
CA MET A 7 3.36 32.03 63.83
C MET A 7 2.72 32.95 62.79
N VAL A 8 2.96 32.58 61.53
CA VAL A 8 2.38 33.02 60.26
C VAL A 8 0.86 33.22 60.34
N VAL A 9 0.31 34.28 59.71
CA VAL A 9 -0.73 34.18 58.66
C VAL A 9 -0.66 35.41 57.76
N THR A 10 -0.02 35.27 56.61
CA THR A 10 -0.23 36.10 55.43
C THR A 10 -1.65 35.87 54.91
N VAL A 11 -2.55 36.85 55.05
CA VAL A 11 -3.81 36.87 54.30
C VAL A 11 -3.46 37.28 52.87
N ALA A 12 -3.21 36.28 52.03
CA ALA A 12 -3.25 36.44 50.59
C ALA A 12 -4.72 36.72 50.21
N LEU A 13 -5.04 37.98 49.88
CA LEU A 13 -6.23 38.29 49.09
C LEU A 13 -6.01 37.72 47.67
N ALA A 14 -6.20 36.41 47.53
CA ALA A 14 -6.43 35.80 46.25
C ALA A 14 -7.80 36.28 45.78
N HIS A 15 -7.83 37.30 44.91
CA HIS A 15 -8.98 37.53 44.04
C HIS A 15 -9.04 36.35 43.07
N LEU A 16 -9.65 35.24 43.53
CA LEU A 16 -10.10 34.18 42.66
C LEU A 16 -11.18 34.81 41.77
N ALA A 17 -10.81 35.14 40.54
CA ALA A 17 -11.77 35.33 39.48
C ALA A 17 -12.47 33.98 39.26
N ASN A 18 -13.52 33.72 40.03
CA ASN A 18 -14.39 32.60 39.78
C ASN A 18 -15.02 32.83 38.40
N ALA A 19 -14.80 31.91 37.47
CA ALA A 19 -15.62 31.85 36.26
C ALA A 19 -17.09 31.84 36.69
N GLN A 20 -17.93 32.67 36.08
CA GLN A 20 -19.35 32.73 36.41
C GLN A 20 -20.00 31.41 35.99
N ILE A 21 -20.20 30.50 36.96
CA ILE A 21 -20.86 29.22 36.75
C ILE A 21 -22.36 29.45 36.57
N ILE A 22 -22.89 28.93 35.46
CA ILE A 22 -24.31 29.00 35.14
C ILE A 22 -25.03 27.83 35.83
N ASP A 23 -26.10 28.14 36.57
CA ASP A 23 -26.96 27.19 37.27
C ASP A 23 -28.19 26.82 36.44
N GLN A 24 -28.76 27.79 35.72
CA GLN A 24 -29.92 27.58 34.83
C GLN A 24 -29.84 28.48 33.58
N PHE A 25 -30.44 28.03 32.49
CA PHE A 25 -30.65 28.80 31.26
C PHE A 25 -32.13 28.74 30.89
N GLU A 26 -32.70 29.86 30.46
CA GLU A 26 -34.03 29.87 29.87
C GLU A 26 -34.11 30.78 28.64
N TYR A 27 -35.04 30.45 27.75
CA TYR A 27 -35.34 31.24 26.56
C TYR A 27 -36.85 31.42 26.37
N PHE A 28 -37.23 32.46 25.62
CA PHE A 28 -38.59 32.71 25.19
C PHE A 28 -38.61 33.32 23.78
N TRP A 29 -39.75 33.20 23.11
CA TRP A 29 -40.01 33.79 21.81
C TRP A 29 -41.04 34.92 21.94
N ASP A 30 -40.71 36.07 21.34
CA ASP A 30 -41.52 37.29 21.17
C ASP A 30 -41.93 38.04 22.44
N SER A 31 -42.57 37.38 23.40
CA SER A 31 -43.04 38.00 24.65
C SER A 31 -42.32 37.39 25.85
N ASP A 32 -41.71 38.23 26.70
CA ASP A 32 -41.07 37.79 27.94
C ASP A 32 -42.14 37.36 28.97
N PRO A 33 -42.19 36.08 29.39
CA PRO A 33 -43.15 35.62 30.39
C PRO A 33 -42.79 36.06 31.82
N GLY A 34 -41.64 36.71 32.00
CA GLY A 34 -41.10 37.08 33.29
C GLY A 34 -40.05 36.08 33.79
N VAL A 35 -39.21 36.56 34.71
CA VAL A 35 -38.00 35.87 35.19
C VAL A 35 -38.33 34.53 35.85
N GLY A 36 -37.69 33.45 35.38
CA GLY A 36 -37.88 32.07 35.87
C GLY A 36 -39.17 31.39 35.39
N LEU A 37 -39.90 32.01 34.46
CA LEU A 37 -41.15 31.50 33.89
C LEU A 37 -41.03 31.15 32.40
N ALA A 38 -39.84 31.29 31.81
CA ALA A 38 -39.61 30.98 30.41
C ALA A 38 -39.26 29.49 30.22
N THR A 39 -38.97 29.08 28.99
CA THR A 39 -38.62 27.70 28.68
C THR A 39 -37.21 27.40 29.20
N ALA A 40 -37.12 26.58 30.25
CA ALA A 40 -35.84 26.16 30.81
C ALA A 40 -35.12 25.14 29.91
N VAL A 41 -33.82 25.32 29.70
CA VAL A 41 -32.96 24.35 29.01
C VAL A 41 -31.96 23.78 30.00
N SER A 42 -31.86 22.45 30.03
CA SER A 42 -30.89 21.77 30.87
C SER A 42 -29.47 22.01 30.33
N ILE A 43 -28.57 22.45 31.20
CA ILE A 43 -27.16 22.67 30.89
C ILE A 43 -26.28 21.80 31.79
N PRO A 44 -25.13 21.30 31.32
CA PRO A 44 -24.21 20.53 32.17
C PRO A 44 -23.74 21.35 33.40
N PRO A 45 -23.63 20.73 34.60
CA PRO A 45 -23.09 21.42 35.77
C PRO A 45 -21.68 21.97 35.51
N GLY A 46 -21.43 23.24 35.86
CA GLY A 46 -20.14 23.89 35.61
C GLY A 46 -19.99 24.52 34.22
N SER A 47 -21.06 24.55 33.40
CA SER A 47 -21.03 25.19 32.08
C SER A 47 -20.68 26.68 32.17
N THR A 48 -19.90 27.14 31.19
CA THR A 48 -19.59 28.56 30.95
C THR A 48 -20.51 29.13 29.86
N LEU A 49 -20.41 30.44 29.60
CA LEU A 49 -21.25 31.18 28.63
C LEU A 49 -21.07 30.71 27.16
N ASP A 50 -20.06 29.90 26.86
CA ASP A 50 -19.75 29.43 25.50
C ASP A 50 -20.37 28.06 25.16
N ALA A 51 -21.34 27.60 25.94
CA ALA A 51 -22.07 26.36 25.63
C ALA A 51 -22.93 26.53 24.37
N ASN A 52 -22.85 25.57 23.44
CA ASN A 52 -23.74 25.50 22.28
C ASN A 52 -25.11 24.96 22.76
N ILE A 53 -26.04 25.85 23.09
CA ILE A 53 -27.34 25.49 23.67
C ILE A 53 -28.37 25.34 22.54
N PRO A 54 -28.97 24.17 22.34
CA PRO A 54 -30.01 23.99 21.33
C PRO A 54 -31.29 24.73 21.74
N ILE A 55 -31.79 25.62 20.88
CA ILE A 55 -33.02 26.38 21.08
C ILE A 55 -34.07 25.87 20.09
N SER A 56 -35.17 25.32 20.60
CA SER A 56 -36.23 24.83 19.73
C SER A 56 -37.02 25.98 19.09
N THR A 57 -37.24 25.88 17.78
CA THR A 57 -38.14 26.75 17.01
C THR A 57 -39.50 26.08 16.72
N ALA A 58 -39.79 24.94 17.36
CA ALA A 58 -41.01 24.19 17.14
C ALA A 58 -42.25 25.04 17.49
N GLY A 59 -43.24 25.04 16.59
CA GLY A 59 -44.49 25.78 16.78
C GLY A 59 -44.45 27.27 16.42
N LEU A 60 -43.29 27.82 16.03
CA LEU A 60 -43.20 29.18 15.50
C LEU A 60 -43.69 29.25 14.05
N SER A 61 -44.36 30.35 13.70
CA SER A 61 -44.69 30.67 12.30
C SER A 61 -43.45 31.03 11.48
N GLU A 62 -43.58 31.07 10.16
CA GLU A 62 -42.56 31.70 9.32
C GLU A 62 -42.53 33.21 9.59
N GLY A 63 -41.33 33.78 9.76
CA GLY A 63 -41.18 35.21 10.02
C GLY A 63 -40.03 35.55 10.96
N THR A 64 -39.91 36.84 11.28
CA THR A 64 -38.94 37.33 12.26
C THR A 64 -39.53 37.20 13.66
N HIS A 65 -38.87 36.43 14.51
CA HIS A 65 -39.20 36.27 15.93
C HIS A 65 -38.10 36.87 16.80
N GLN A 66 -38.47 37.39 17.97
CA GLN A 66 -37.50 37.86 18.96
C GLN A 66 -37.16 36.72 19.93
N LEU A 67 -35.92 36.23 19.89
CA LEU A 67 -35.39 35.29 20.85
C LEU A 67 -34.86 36.05 22.07
N GLY A 68 -35.52 35.88 23.22
CA GLY A 68 -34.98 36.29 24.51
C GLY A 68 -34.27 35.14 25.20
N THR A 69 -33.06 35.38 25.74
CA THR A 69 -32.31 34.40 26.55
C THR A 69 -31.81 35.05 27.83
N ARG A 70 -31.76 34.27 28.91
CA ARG A 70 -31.10 34.68 30.16
C ARG A 70 -30.62 33.48 30.95
N VAL A 71 -29.62 33.75 31.78
CA VAL A 71 -28.93 32.76 32.61
C VAL A 71 -29.08 33.09 34.08
N LYS A 72 -29.19 32.06 34.92
CA LYS A 72 -29.15 32.17 36.38
C LYS A 72 -27.78 31.74 36.87
N LEU A 73 -27.14 32.58 37.65
CA LEU A 73 -25.82 32.28 38.22
C LEU A 73 -25.93 31.45 39.50
N GLN A 74 -24.86 30.73 39.81
CA GLN A 74 -24.67 30.10 41.12
C GLN A 74 -24.77 31.17 42.22
N GLY A 75 -25.83 31.13 43.03
CA GLY A 75 -26.22 32.21 43.96
C GLY A 75 -27.64 32.75 43.73
N GLY A 76 -28.34 32.27 42.70
CA GLY A 76 -29.78 32.42 42.56
C GLY A 76 -30.25 33.64 41.77
N SER A 77 -29.34 34.53 41.40
CA SER A 77 -29.65 35.75 40.66
C SER A 77 -29.69 35.49 39.16
N TRP A 78 -30.74 35.99 38.50
CA TRP A 78 -30.84 36.02 37.06
C TRP A 78 -30.03 37.18 36.47
N GLY A 79 -29.30 36.90 35.40
CA GLY A 79 -28.60 37.89 34.61
C GLY A 79 -29.54 38.71 33.72
N ILE A 80 -28.94 39.62 32.93
CA ILE A 80 -29.69 40.42 31.96
C ILE A 80 -30.31 39.54 30.87
N THR A 81 -31.52 39.90 30.43
CA THR A 81 -32.12 39.33 29.22
C THR A 81 -31.38 39.85 28.00
N ARG A 82 -30.87 38.95 27.17
CA ARG A 82 -30.37 39.27 25.82
C ARG A 82 -31.45 38.94 24.81
N THR A 83 -31.71 39.86 23.89
CA THR A 83 -32.65 39.64 22.79
C THR A 83 -31.93 39.66 21.45
N ASN A 84 -32.26 38.70 20.59
CA ASN A 84 -31.79 38.64 19.21
C ASN A 84 -33.01 38.45 18.30
N LEU A 85 -32.96 39.02 17.10
CA LEU A 85 -33.96 38.71 16.07
C LEU A 85 -33.51 37.48 15.30
N VAL A 86 -34.40 36.50 15.18
CA VAL A 86 -34.17 35.25 14.44
C VAL A 86 -35.27 35.12 13.40
N TYR A 87 -34.88 34.94 12.14
CA TYR A 87 -35.83 34.64 11.08
C TYR A 87 -36.05 33.13 11.01
N VAL A 88 -37.26 32.69 11.31
CA VAL A 88 -37.66 31.28 11.20
C VAL A 88 -38.24 31.06 9.82
N ARG A 89 -37.67 30.10 9.08
CA ARG A 89 -38.17 29.68 7.77
C ARG A 89 -38.51 28.19 7.79
N HIS A 90 -39.71 27.86 7.31
CA HIS A 90 -40.14 26.47 7.16
C HIS A 90 -39.76 25.93 5.78
N ILE A 91 -39.07 24.79 5.75
CA ILE A 91 -38.67 24.12 4.51
C ILE A 91 -39.53 22.88 4.33
N ASN A 92 -40.35 22.86 3.29
CA ASN A 92 -41.28 21.76 3.04
C ASN A 92 -40.71 20.72 2.09
N GLN A 93 -39.89 21.15 1.12
CA GLN A 93 -39.29 20.29 0.10
C GLN A 93 -37.91 20.80 -0.27
N ALA A 94 -37.07 19.90 -0.74
CA ALA A 94 -35.79 20.23 -1.35
C ALA A 94 -35.57 19.30 -2.54
N GLU A 95 -34.81 19.77 -3.51
CA GLU A 95 -34.39 18.97 -4.65
C GLU A 95 -32.96 19.34 -5.07
N TYR A 96 -32.30 18.39 -5.70
CA TYR A 96 -30.96 18.54 -6.25
C TYR A 96 -30.87 18.03 -7.68
N PHE A 97 -29.85 18.48 -8.40
CA PHE A 97 -29.56 18.08 -9.77
C PHE A 97 -28.09 18.35 -10.12
N TRP A 98 -27.61 17.66 -11.15
CA TRP A 98 -26.23 17.70 -11.61
C TRP A 98 -26.11 18.45 -12.94
N ASP A 99 -25.16 19.38 -13.01
CA ASP A 99 -24.68 20.15 -14.17
C ASP A 99 -25.69 21.07 -14.89
N ALA A 100 -26.98 20.74 -14.89
CA ALA A 100 -28.04 21.52 -15.53
C ALA A 100 -29.29 21.58 -14.65
N ASP A 101 -29.94 22.75 -14.59
CA ASP A 101 -31.23 22.92 -13.91
C ASP A 101 -32.37 22.33 -14.77
N PRO A 102 -33.08 21.29 -14.30
CA PRO A 102 -34.20 20.69 -15.03
C PRO A 102 -35.48 21.54 -15.00
N GLY A 103 -35.43 22.73 -14.41
CA GLY A 103 -36.58 23.61 -14.21
C GLY A 103 -37.38 23.24 -12.97
N VAL A 104 -38.08 24.24 -12.41
CA VAL A 104 -38.72 24.22 -11.07
C VAL A 104 -39.59 22.98 -10.82
N GLY A 105 -39.27 22.19 -9.78
CA GLY A 105 -40.03 21.00 -9.37
C GLY A 105 -39.65 19.71 -10.09
N ASN A 106 -38.69 19.75 -11.02
CA ASN A 106 -38.26 18.59 -11.81
C ASN A 106 -36.92 18.00 -11.36
N GLY A 107 -36.33 18.50 -10.27
CA GLY A 107 -35.10 17.95 -9.72
C GLY A 107 -35.33 16.63 -8.96
N THR A 108 -34.24 15.98 -8.57
CA THR A 108 -34.33 14.79 -7.71
C THR A 108 -34.69 15.21 -6.29
N PRO A 109 -35.76 14.67 -5.68
CA PRO A 109 -36.16 15.04 -4.32
C PRO A 109 -35.07 14.71 -3.29
N VAL A 110 -34.87 15.60 -2.33
CA VAL A 110 -34.04 15.35 -1.14
C VAL A 110 -34.95 15.03 0.03
N THR A 111 -34.69 13.90 0.71
CA THR A 111 -35.39 13.55 1.94
C THR A 111 -34.92 14.48 3.07
N LEU A 112 -35.85 15.25 3.63
CA LEU A 112 -35.59 16.10 4.79
C LEU A 112 -35.82 15.29 6.06
N ASN A 113 -34.79 15.15 6.91
CA ASN A 113 -34.95 14.58 8.23
C ASN A 113 -35.69 15.59 9.10
N THR A 114 -36.97 15.32 9.33
CA THR A 114 -37.91 16.24 9.96
C THR A 114 -37.55 16.49 11.42
N THR A 115 -37.23 17.74 11.76
CA THR A 115 -37.73 18.53 12.92
C THR A 115 -36.93 19.82 13.11
N ASP A 116 -35.70 19.88 12.61
CA ASP A 116 -34.87 21.09 12.67
C ASP A 116 -34.82 21.80 11.32
N LEU A 117 -35.32 23.03 11.34
CA LEU A 117 -35.47 23.94 10.20
C LEU A 117 -34.19 24.72 9.88
N ASN A 118 -33.06 24.30 10.42
CA ASN A 118 -31.79 24.93 10.13
C ASN A 118 -31.07 24.15 9.02
N ILE A 119 -30.67 24.83 7.95
CA ILE A 119 -29.94 24.27 6.81
C ILE A 119 -28.50 23.86 7.16
N ASP A 120 -28.14 23.92 8.44
CA ASP A 120 -26.84 23.49 8.98
C ASP A 120 -26.77 21.96 9.18
N THR A 121 -27.59 21.20 8.45
CA THR A 121 -27.58 19.74 8.47
C THR A 121 -26.95 19.20 7.19
N ASP A 122 -26.09 18.19 7.32
CA ASP A 122 -25.49 17.51 6.19
C ASP A 122 -26.57 16.83 5.34
N LEU A 123 -26.81 17.37 4.15
CA LEU A 123 -27.74 16.80 3.17
C LEU A 123 -27.03 15.66 2.40
N ALA A 124 -27.53 14.44 2.56
CA ALA A 124 -27.06 13.30 1.78
C ALA A 124 -27.65 13.36 0.35
N VAL A 125 -26.80 13.62 -0.65
CA VAL A 125 -27.14 13.59 -2.08
C VAL A 125 -26.44 12.44 -2.78
N SER A 126 -27.11 11.79 -3.75
CA SER A 126 -26.52 10.68 -4.49
C SER A 126 -25.72 11.17 -5.69
N SER A 127 -24.54 10.57 -5.89
CA SER A 127 -23.73 10.69 -7.11
C SER A 127 -23.85 9.45 -8.02
N ALA A 128 -24.80 8.55 -7.75
CA ALA A 128 -24.97 7.35 -8.55
C ALA A 128 -25.27 7.68 -10.03
N GLY A 129 -24.53 7.04 -10.94
CA GLY A 129 -24.65 7.28 -12.38
C GLY A 129 -23.99 8.58 -12.88
N ILE A 130 -23.36 9.36 -11.99
CA ILE A 130 -22.55 10.52 -12.37
C ILE A 130 -21.12 10.05 -12.64
N SER A 131 -20.54 10.52 -13.73
CA SER A 131 -19.15 10.23 -14.07
C SER A 131 -18.17 10.76 -13.03
N GLY A 132 -16.99 10.16 -12.94
CA GLY A 132 -15.88 10.75 -12.20
C GLY A 132 -15.43 12.07 -12.86
N GLY A 133 -15.17 13.10 -12.06
CA GLY A 133 -14.79 14.42 -12.55
C GLY A 133 -15.35 15.58 -11.73
N LYS A 134 -15.16 16.80 -12.23
CA LYS A 134 -15.75 18.01 -11.65
C LYS A 134 -17.17 18.18 -12.18
N HIS A 135 -18.13 18.30 -11.28
CA HIS A 135 -19.55 18.50 -11.59
C HIS A 135 -20.11 19.69 -10.79
N GLN A 136 -21.15 20.34 -11.31
CA GLN A 136 -21.93 21.33 -10.58
C GLN A 136 -23.12 20.65 -9.91
N LEU A 137 -23.20 20.74 -8.59
CA LEU A 137 -24.37 20.33 -7.82
C LEU A 137 -25.25 21.55 -7.59
N GLY A 138 -26.46 21.52 -8.14
CA GLY A 138 -27.50 22.51 -7.88
C GLY A 138 -28.46 22.00 -6.82
N ILE A 139 -28.80 22.84 -5.85
CA ILE A 139 -29.83 22.56 -4.82
C ILE A 139 -30.79 23.74 -4.76
N ARG A 140 -32.09 23.46 -4.63
CA ARG A 140 -33.09 24.47 -4.26
C ARG A 140 -34.11 23.91 -3.29
N ILE A 141 -34.71 24.81 -2.53
CA ILE A 141 -35.67 24.47 -1.46
C ILE A 141 -37.00 25.17 -1.68
N LYS A 142 -38.08 24.54 -1.24
CA LYS A 142 -39.43 25.08 -1.27
C LYS A 142 -39.86 25.50 0.13
N GLY A 143 -40.25 26.76 0.27
CA GLY A 143 -40.78 27.31 1.52
C GLY A 143 -42.20 26.81 1.81
N ALA A 144 -42.72 27.17 2.98
CA ALA A 144 -44.11 26.90 3.35
C ALA A 144 -45.13 27.71 2.53
N ASP A 145 -44.71 28.87 2.01
CA ASP A 145 -45.42 29.67 1.01
C ASP A 145 -45.59 28.99 -0.36
N GLY A 146 -44.95 27.84 -0.55
CA GLY A 146 -44.95 27.08 -1.79
C GLY A 146 -44.02 27.64 -2.87
N ALA A 147 -43.27 28.72 -2.57
CA ALA A 147 -42.30 29.29 -3.48
C ALA A 147 -40.95 28.54 -3.40
N TRP A 148 -40.34 28.35 -4.55
CA TRP A 148 -38.99 27.79 -4.65
C TRP A 148 -37.94 28.89 -4.50
N SER A 149 -36.86 28.58 -3.79
CA SER A 149 -35.67 29.43 -3.76
C SER A 149 -34.99 29.45 -5.13
N PRO A 150 -34.15 30.48 -5.40
CA PRO A 150 -33.12 30.36 -6.43
C PRO A 150 -32.24 29.13 -6.20
N VAL A 151 -31.61 28.65 -7.26
CA VAL A 151 -30.67 27.53 -7.21
C VAL A 151 -29.37 27.98 -6.55
N ARG A 152 -28.92 27.20 -5.57
CA ARG A 152 -27.57 27.31 -5.02
C ARG A 152 -26.68 26.27 -5.69
N TRP A 153 -25.60 26.73 -6.29
CA TRP A 153 -24.61 25.89 -6.97
C TRP A 153 -23.38 25.68 -6.11
N THR A 154 -22.82 24.48 -6.16
CA THR A 154 -21.48 24.18 -5.65
C THR A 154 -20.75 23.22 -6.60
N THR A 155 -19.43 23.30 -6.64
CA THR A 155 -18.62 22.36 -7.43
C THR A 155 -18.26 21.16 -6.56
N VAL A 156 -18.61 19.96 -7.03
CA VAL A 156 -18.27 18.69 -6.38
C VAL A 156 -17.35 17.89 -7.29
N HIS A 157 -16.35 17.23 -6.72
CA HIS A 157 -15.54 16.28 -7.44
C HIS A 157 -16.04 14.87 -7.15
N VAL A 158 -16.67 14.23 -8.13
CA VAL A 158 -17.09 12.83 -8.04
C VAL A 158 -15.88 11.96 -8.34
N GLN A 159 -15.54 11.02 -7.46
CA GLN A 159 -14.44 10.09 -7.70
C GLN A 159 -14.82 9.11 -8.83
N GLY A 160 -13.92 8.90 -9.79
CA GLY A 160 -14.13 7.97 -10.88
C GLY A 160 -13.83 6.53 -10.48
N GLU A 161 -14.66 5.59 -10.93
CA GLU A 161 -14.33 4.16 -10.86
C GLU A 161 -13.28 3.83 -11.93
N PHE A 162 -12.13 3.31 -11.50
CA PHE A 162 -11.10 2.78 -12.39
C PHE A 162 -11.50 1.35 -12.83
N TYR A 163 -11.33 1.04 -14.11
CA TYR A 163 -11.90 -0.18 -14.69
C TYR A 163 -10.83 -1.14 -15.24
N GLU A 164 -9.86 -0.60 -15.96
CA GLU A 164 -8.80 -1.35 -16.63
C GLU A 164 -7.59 -0.44 -16.82
N GLY A 165 -6.42 -1.01 -17.06
CA GLY A 165 -5.21 -0.25 -17.41
C GLY A 165 -4.36 -1.00 -18.43
N GLU A 166 -3.32 -0.33 -18.91
CA GLU A 166 -2.32 -0.96 -19.77
C GLU A 166 -0.91 -0.57 -19.34
N TYR A 167 0.04 -1.49 -19.53
CA TYR A 167 1.46 -1.25 -19.34
C TYR A 167 2.25 -1.55 -20.61
N PHE A 168 3.45 -0.97 -20.70
CA PHE A 168 4.39 -1.21 -21.79
C PHE A 168 5.81 -0.87 -21.36
N TRP A 169 6.79 -1.46 -22.06
CA TRP A 169 8.22 -1.28 -21.80
C TRP A 169 8.84 -0.34 -22.84
N ASP A 170 9.61 0.63 -22.34
CA ASP A 170 10.49 1.57 -23.04
C ASP A 170 9.83 2.55 -24.03
N THR A 171 9.01 2.04 -24.96
CA THR A 171 8.38 2.84 -26.02
C THR A 171 6.87 2.72 -25.95
N ASP A 172 6.16 3.86 -25.98
CA ASP A 172 4.69 3.89 -25.99
C ASP A 172 4.14 3.34 -27.32
N PRO A 173 3.38 2.23 -27.30
CA PRO A 173 2.77 1.67 -28.51
C PRO A 173 1.54 2.46 -28.99
N GLY A 174 1.19 3.54 -28.29
CA GLY A 174 -0.03 4.31 -28.50
C GLY A 174 -1.18 3.81 -27.62
N VAL A 175 -2.17 4.68 -27.44
CA VAL A 175 -3.31 4.48 -26.53
C VAL A 175 -4.12 3.24 -26.91
N GLY A 176 -4.28 2.31 -25.97
CA GLY A 176 -5.04 1.07 -26.16
C GLY A 176 -4.26 -0.08 -26.83
N ASN A 177 -2.97 0.11 -27.10
CA ASN A 177 -2.11 -0.89 -27.72
C ASN A 177 -1.08 -1.50 -26.74
N GLY A 178 -1.17 -1.18 -25.45
CA GLY A 178 -0.33 -1.77 -24.42
C GLY A 178 -0.85 -3.13 -23.96
N VAL A 179 -0.14 -3.75 -23.02
CA VAL A 179 -0.58 -4.99 -22.38
C VAL A 179 -1.61 -4.65 -21.32
N ALA A 180 -2.84 -5.15 -21.49
CA ALA A 180 -3.95 -4.85 -20.59
C ALA A 180 -3.80 -5.55 -19.23
N PHE A 181 -4.23 -4.86 -18.17
CA PHE A 181 -4.40 -5.41 -16.83
C PHE A 181 -5.73 -4.93 -16.23
N THR A 182 -6.33 -5.76 -15.37
CA THR A 182 -7.58 -5.42 -14.68
C THR A 182 -7.28 -4.87 -13.29
N LEU A 183 -8.08 -3.88 -12.88
CA LEU A 183 -8.08 -3.35 -11.52
C LEU A 183 -9.27 -3.94 -10.76
N SER A 184 -9.10 -4.17 -9.47
CA SER A 184 -10.20 -4.73 -8.66
C SER A 184 -11.26 -3.66 -8.41
N SER A 185 -12.54 -4.02 -8.60
CA SER A 185 -13.67 -3.10 -8.44
C SER A 185 -13.92 -2.66 -6.99
N GLU A 186 -13.26 -3.30 -6.02
CA GLU A 186 -13.40 -3.01 -4.58
C GLU A 186 -12.48 -1.87 -4.10
N PHE A 187 -11.42 -1.56 -4.87
CA PHE A 187 -10.40 -0.61 -4.42
C PHE A 187 -10.48 0.68 -5.26
N GLN A 188 -10.90 1.77 -4.60
CA GLN A 188 -10.87 3.12 -5.16
C GLN A 188 -9.48 3.78 -5.05
N PHE A 189 -8.43 3.00 -4.76
CA PHE A 189 -7.09 3.51 -4.46
C PHE A 189 -6.02 2.95 -5.41
N MET A 190 -4.95 3.72 -5.59
CA MET A 190 -3.87 3.52 -6.56
C MET A 190 -2.74 2.62 -6.04
N ASP A 191 -2.95 1.88 -4.95
CA ASP A 191 -1.98 1.03 -4.25
C ASP A 191 -2.08 -0.46 -4.61
N GLN A 192 -2.81 -0.80 -5.67
CA GLN A 192 -2.94 -2.17 -6.14
C GLN A 192 -1.62 -2.68 -6.75
N SER A 193 -1.25 -3.90 -6.37
CA SER A 193 -0.15 -4.61 -7.04
C SER A 193 -0.64 -5.25 -8.33
N ILE A 194 0.12 -5.08 -9.41
CA ILE A 194 -0.11 -5.76 -10.69
C ILE A 194 1.05 -6.69 -11.01
N SER A 195 0.77 -7.79 -11.71
CA SER A 195 1.81 -8.62 -12.31
C SER A 195 2.21 -8.03 -13.64
N VAL A 196 3.52 -7.84 -13.86
CA VAL A 196 4.09 -7.27 -15.09
C VAL A 196 5.02 -8.29 -15.69
N ASP A 197 4.72 -8.70 -16.92
CA ASP A 197 5.58 -9.62 -17.67
C ASP A 197 6.83 -8.87 -18.16
N ASN A 198 7.99 -9.49 -17.95
CA ASN A 198 9.29 -8.99 -18.38
C ASN A 198 10.00 -9.96 -19.35
N THR A 199 9.30 -10.99 -19.83
CA THR A 199 9.85 -11.94 -20.79
C THR A 199 10.32 -11.23 -22.06
N GLY A 200 11.49 -11.63 -22.55
CA GLY A 200 12.10 -11.06 -23.76
C GLY A 200 12.78 -9.70 -23.57
N LEU A 201 12.76 -9.10 -22.38
CA LEU A 201 13.60 -7.94 -22.07
C LEU A 201 15.06 -8.36 -21.94
N THR A 202 15.95 -7.54 -22.46
CA THR A 202 17.39 -7.68 -22.25
C THR A 202 17.75 -7.30 -20.82
N SER A 203 18.91 -7.74 -20.35
CA SER A 203 19.45 -7.22 -19.10
C SER A 203 19.83 -5.74 -19.24
N GLY A 204 19.60 -4.96 -18.18
CA GLY A 204 19.83 -3.51 -18.17
C GLY A 204 18.68 -2.69 -17.61
N LEU A 205 18.77 -1.37 -17.82
CA LEU A 205 17.75 -0.43 -17.34
C LEU A 205 16.62 -0.30 -18.38
N HIS A 206 15.41 -0.60 -17.94
CA HIS A 206 14.18 -0.46 -18.72
C HIS A 206 13.23 0.53 -18.05
N LYS A 207 12.37 1.17 -18.85
CA LYS A 207 11.28 2.01 -18.34
C LYS A 207 9.96 1.26 -18.46
N LEU A 208 9.34 1.01 -17.31
CA LEU A 208 7.95 0.56 -17.26
C LEU A 208 7.04 1.77 -17.28
N TYR A 209 6.11 1.79 -18.23
CA TYR A 209 5.05 2.77 -18.30
C TYR A 209 3.71 2.11 -18.01
N MET A 210 2.82 2.83 -17.33
CA MET A 210 1.49 2.37 -16.98
C MET A 210 0.49 3.51 -17.13
N ARG A 211 -0.69 3.23 -17.70
CA ARG A 211 -1.81 4.17 -17.66
C ARG A 211 -3.12 3.45 -17.40
N VAL A 212 -3.97 4.08 -16.63
CA VAL A 212 -5.29 3.55 -16.25
C VAL A 212 -6.39 4.21 -17.06
N ARG A 213 -7.40 3.43 -17.40
CA ARG A 213 -8.59 3.84 -18.12
C ARG A 213 -9.77 3.91 -17.17
N THR A 214 -10.46 5.04 -17.21
CA THR A 214 -11.75 5.22 -16.52
C THR A 214 -12.85 4.46 -17.26
N LYS A 215 -13.97 4.14 -16.58
CA LYS A 215 -15.15 3.56 -17.25
C LYS A 215 -15.66 4.38 -18.46
N ASN A 216 -15.36 5.68 -18.51
CA ASN A 216 -15.71 6.56 -19.64
C ASN A 216 -14.81 6.38 -20.86
N GLY A 217 -13.91 5.40 -20.83
CA GLY A 217 -13.05 5.04 -21.95
C GLY A 217 -11.83 5.94 -22.13
N SER A 218 -11.66 6.96 -21.29
CA SER A 218 -10.51 7.88 -21.35
C SER A 218 -9.38 7.36 -20.46
N PHE A 219 -8.17 7.35 -21.02
CA PHE A 219 -6.94 7.06 -20.27
C PHE A 219 -6.48 8.31 -19.50
N GLY A 220 -6.02 8.09 -18.27
CA GLY A 220 -5.39 9.11 -17.44
C GLY A 220 -3.94 9.39 -17.86
N THR A 221 -3.21 10.06 -16.98
CA THR A 221 -1.77 10.31 -17.16
C THR A 221 -0.98 9.02 -17.13
N THR A 222 0.04 8.91 -17.99
CA THR A 222 1.00 7.81 -17.96
C THR A 222 1.95 7.97 -16.78
N TYR A 223 2.01 6.96 -15.92
CA TYR A 223 3.00 6.80 -14.87
C TYR A 223 4.23 6.08 -15.43
N GLU A 224 5.43 6.49 -15.01
CA GLU A 224 6.68 5.84 -15.41
C GLU A 224 7.51 5.40 -14.21
N ARG A 225 8.19 4.27 -14.35
CA ARG A 225 9.13 3.74 -13.36
C ARG A 225 10.33 3.12 -14.08
N SER A 226 11.54 3.46 -13.63
CA SER A 226 12.75 2.76 -14.08
C SER A 226 12.94 1.47 -13.30
N ILE A 227 13.15 0.35 -14.01
CA ILE A 227 13.35 -0.98 -13.47
C ILE A 227 14.62 -1.56 -14.09
N TYR A 228 15.47 -2.17 -13.26
CA TYR A 228 16.67 -2.84 -13.73
C TYR A 228 16.41 -4.34 -13.87
N ILE A 229 16.54 -4.86 -15.09
CA ILE A 229 16.49 -6.29 -15.39
C ILE A 229 17.91 -6.85 -15.19
N ALA A 230 18.05 -7.81 -14.27
CA ALA A 230 19.35 -8.40 -13.95
C ALA A 230 19.86 -9.29 -15.10
N ARG A 231 21.18 -9.33 -15.26
CA ARG A 231 21.84 -10.33 -16.11
C ARG A 231 21.62 -11.73 -15.57
N THR A 232 21.43 -12.68 -16.48
CA THR A 232 21.50 -14.11 -16.16
C THR A 232 22.76 -14.71 -16.73
N ILE A 233 23.38 -15.63 -15.99
CA ILE A 233 24.52 -16.43 -16.43
C ILE A 233 23.98 -17.54 -17.33
N VAL A 234 24.52 -17.66 -18.55
CA VAL A 234 24.09 -18.64 -19.55
C VAL A 234 25.17 -19.65 -19.92
N GLY A 235 26.40 -19.44 -19.46
CA GLY A 235 27.53 -20.30 -19.73
C GLY A 235 28.76 -19.93 -18.93
N GLY A 236 29.84 -20.68 -19.13
CA GLY A 236 31.14 -20.35 -18.59
C GLY A 236 32.24 -21.23 -19.16
N GLU A 237 33.47 -20.91 -18.79
CA GLU A 237 34.65 -21.67 -19.16
C GLU A 237 35.66 -21.69 -18.02
N TYR A 238 36.50 -22.72 -18.02
CA TYR A 238 37.63 -22.86 -17.11
C TYR A 238 38.95 -23.02 -17.85
N PHE A 239 40.05 -22.72 -17.17
CA PHE A 239 41.41 -22.93 -17.69
C PHE A 239 42.43 -23.01 -16.55
N TRP A 240 43.59 -23.61 -16.84
CA TRP A 240 44.68 -23.78 -15.89
C TRP A 240 45.80 -22.79 -16.14
N ASP A 241 46.23 -22.11 -15.07
CA ASP A 241 47.37 -21.21 -14.96
C ASP A 241 47.41 -19.97 -15.87
N THR A 242 47.29 -20.15 -17.20
CA THR A 242 47.41 -19.10 -18.22
C THR A 242 46.07 -18.91 -18.92
N ASP A 243 45.60 -17.65 -19.00
CA ASP A 243 44.35 -17.31 -19.69
C ASP A 243 44.50 -17.46 -21.22
N PRO A 244 43.72 -18.35 -21.86
CA PRO A 244 43.73 -18.54 -23.31
C PRO A 244 43.01 -17.41 -24.08
N GLY A 245 42.44 -16.44 -23.37
CA GLY A 245 41.59 -15.40 -23.92
C GLY A 245 40.11 -15.82 -23.93
N VAL A 246 39.24 -14.82 -23.92
CA VAL A 246 37.79 -14.97 -23.79
C VAL A 246 37.20 -15.89 -24.85
N GLY A 247 36.50 -16.94 -24.41
CA GLY A 247 35.84 -17.93 -25.27
C GLY A 247 36.76 -19.02 -25.82
N ASN A 248 38.02 -19.08 -25.36
CA ASN A 248 39.00 -20.09 -25.77
C ASN A 248 39.39 -21.05 -24.62
N GLY A 249 38.69 -20.99 -23.50
CA GLY A 249 38.85 -21.94 -22.39
C GLY A 249 38.07 -23.24 -22.63
N GLU A 250 38.18 -24.16 -21.68
CA GLU A 250 37.39 -25.38 -21.68
C GLU A 250 35.96 -25.06 -21.21
N PRO A 251 34.91 -25.45 -21.95
CA PRO A 251 33.54 -25.06 -21.64
C PRO A 251 33.03 -25.76 -20.36
N LEU A 252 32.23 -25.03 -19.58
CA LEU A 252 31.38 -25.60 -18.53
C LEU A 252 30.06 -26.06 -19.18
N ASN A 253 29.86 -27.38 -19.26
CA ASN A 253 28.76 -28.03 -19.95
C ASN A 253 27.55 -28.32 -19.05
N THR A 254 27.78 -28.59 -17.76
CA THR A 254 26.73 -28.77 -16.76
C THR A 254 26.64 -27.48 -15.95
N LEU A 255 25.76 -26.57 -16.37
CA LEU A 255 25.56 -25.29 -15.70
C LEU A 255 24.08 -25.03 -15.43
N ASN A 256 23.72 -24.78 -14.17
CA ASN A 256 22.41 -24.26 -13.83
C ASN A 256 22.38 -22.75 -14.08
N ALA A 257 21.81 -22.33 -15.21
CA ALA A 257 21.74 -20.94 -15.65
C ALA A 257 20.78 -20.12 -14.76
N GLY A 258 21.14 -18.86 -14.48
CA GLY A 258 20.34 -17.98 -13.64
C GLY A 258 21.10 -16.76 -13.13
N THR A 259 20.55 -16.04 -12.16
CA THR A 259 21.25 -14.91 -11.50
C THR A 259 22.41 -15.38 -10.63
N THR A 260 22.40 -16.65 -10.27
CA THR A 260 23.50 -17.42 -9.67
C THR A 260 23.67 -18.68 -10.50
N ALA A 261 24.90 -19.12 -10.73
CA ALA A 261 25.16 -20.35 -11.48
C ALA A 261 25.97 -21.33 -10.65
N GLN A 262 25.69 -22.61 -10.87
CA GLN A 262 26.42 -23.74 -10.29
C GLN A 262 26.77 -24.71 -11.41
N THR A 263 27.93 -25.36 -11.28
CA THR A 263 28.37 -26.42 -12.20
C THR A 263 28.80 -27.67 -11.45
N CYS A 264 28.55 -28.84 -12.03
CA CYS A 264 29.03 -30.14 -11.55
C CYS A 264 30.03 -30.76 -12.54
N ASP A 265 30.63 -29.95 -13.42
CA ASP A 265 31.56 -30.46 -14.41
C ASP A 265 32.83 -31.03 -13.75
N VAL A 266 33.26 -32.18 -14.26
CA VAL A 266 34.58 -32.72 -13.94
C VAL A 266 35.63 -31.86 -14.65
N VAL A 267 36.43 -31.15 -13.85
CA VAL A 267 37.55 -30.35 -14.35
C VAL A 267 38.68 -31.29 -14.76
N SER A 268 39.02 -31.31 -16.05
CA SER A 268 40.10 -32.15 -16.57
C SER A 268 41.45 -31.66 -16.06
N THR A 269 42.27 -32.59 -15.58
CA THR A 269 43.69 -32.39 -15.24
C THR A 269 44.63 -33.04 -16.26
N VAL A 270 44.10 -33.56 -17.37
CA VAL A 270 44.90 -34.22 -18.41
C VAL A 270 45.92 -33.25 -18.99
N GLY A 271 47.19 -33.66 -19.00
CA GLY A 271 48.29 -32.84 -19.52
C GLY A 271 48.82 -31.79 -18.55
N ILE A 272 48.28 -31.72 -17.32
CA ILE A 272 48.80 -30.88 -16.25
C ILE A 272 49.83 -31.69 -15.43
N ALA A 273 51.00 -31.12 -15.18
CA ALA A 273 52.03 -31.78 -14.37
C ALA A 273 51.62 -31.83 -12.89
N PRO A 274 52.15 -32.77 -12.09
CA PRO A 274 51.92 -32.75 -10.64
C PRO A 274 52.55 -31.51 -9.99
N GLY A 275 51.83 -30.87 -9.08
CA GLY A 275 52.27 -29.65 -8.40
C GLY A 275 51.14 -28.69 -8.04
N GLU A 276 51.50 -27.47 -7.69
CA GLU A 276 50.57 -26.37 -7.38
C GLU A 276 50.16 -25.64 -8.66
N HIS A 277 48.85 -25.54 -8.89
CA HIS A 277 48.26 -24.90 -10.07
C HIS A 277 47.11 -23.97 -9.68
N TYR A 278 46.76 -23.03 -10.55
CA TYR A 278 45.56 -22.20 -10.41
C TYR A 278 44.51 -22.63 -11.43
N LEU A 279 43.33 -23.04 -10.94
CA LEU A 279 42.13 -23.16 -11.75
C LEU A 279 41.45 -21.81 -11.81
N TYR A 280 41.22 -21.32 -13.02
CA TYR A 280 40.43 -20.13 -13.28
C TYR A 280 39.07 -20.51 -13.85
N VAL A 281 38.04 -19.75 -13.48
CA VAL A 281 36.68 -19.88 -14.01
C VAL A 281 36.14 -18.50 -14.33
N ARG A 282 35.54 -18.33 -15.50
CA ARG A 282 34.72 -17.16 -15.83
C ARG A 282 33.39 -17.57 -16.44
N THR A 283 32.39 -16.73 -16.26
CA THR A 283 31.04 -16.95 -16.78
C THR A 283 30.71 -15.94 -17.87
N VAL A 284 29.72 -16.28 -18.69
CA VAL A 284 29.14 -15.38 -19.70
C VAL A 284 27.67 -15.16 -19.41
N SER A 285 27.23 -13.91 -19.48
CA SER A 285 25.82 -13.54 -19.32
C SER A 285 25.04 -13.60 -20.64
N ASP A 286 23.71 -13.57 -20.53
CA ASP A 286 22.75 -13.52 -21.64
C ASP A 286 22.99 -12.42 -22.68
N ASP A 287 23.66 -11.33 -22.30
CA ASP A 287 24.09 -10.24 -23.19
C ASP A 287 25.51 -10.43 -23.77
N ASN A 288 26.05 -11.65 -23.70
CA ASN A 288 27.39 -12.04 -24.17
C ASN A 288 28.56 -11.29 -23.50
N VAL A 289 28.35 -10.78 -22.28
CA VAL A 289 29.41 -10.16 -21.49
C VAL A 289 30.08 -11.22 -20.61
N TRP A 290 31.40 -11.35 -20.76
CA TRP A 290 32.19 -12.27 -19.95
C TRP A 290 32.63 -11.62 -18.63
N SER A 291 32.58 -12.40 -17.56
CA SER A 291 33.14 -12.00 -16.27
C SER A 291 34.67 -11.93 -16.34
N VAL A 292 35.27 -11.18 -15.43
CA VAL A 292 36.67 -11.42 -15.09
C VAL A 292 36.82 -12.83 -14.50
N PRO A 293 37.91 -13.55 -14.77
CA PRO A 293 38.09 -14.88 -14.23
C PRO A 293 38.36 -14.83 -12.72
N SER A 294 37.61 -15.63 -11.98
CA SER A 294 37.90 -15.98 -10.59
C SER A 294 38.88 -17.15 -10.57
N ARG A 295 39.68 -17.30 -9.51
CA ARG A 295 40.64 -18.41 -9.41
C ARG A 295 40.70 -19.05 -8.04
N ILE A 296 41.08 -20.31 -8.03
CA ILE A 296 41.41 -21.09 -6.83
C ILE A 296 42.73 -21.82 -7.05
N GLN A 297 43.53 -21.96 -6.00
CA GLN A 297 44.76 -22.76 -6.04
C GLN A 297 44.42 -24.21 -5.72
N MET A 298 44.94 -25.14 -6.51
CA MET A 298 44.71 -26.57 -6.33
C MET A 298 46.03 -27.34 -6.55
N THR A 299 46.24 -28.39 -5.77
CA THR A 299 47.37 -29.30 -5.94
C THR A 299 46.96 -30.45 -6.86
N VAL A 300 47.61 -30.57 -8.01
CA VAL A 300 47.50 -31.73 -8.89
C VAL A 300 48.47 -32.79 -8.40
N THR A 301 47.96 -33.96 -8.03
CA THR A 301 48.78 -35.09 -7.58
C THR A 301 49.25 -35.91 -8.77
N PRO A 302 50.36 -36.66 -8.65
CA PRO A 302 50.73 -37.68 -9.62
C PRO A 302 49.54 -38.60 -9.91
N ASN A 303 49.42 -39.00 -11.17
CA ASN A 303 48.44 -39.99 -11.59
C ASN A 303 48.89 -41.38 -11.10
N ASP A 304 48.80 -41.59 -9.80
CA ASP A 304 48.81 -42.93 -9.23
C ASP A 304 47.54 -43.60 -9.74
N ILE A 305 47.66 -44.78 -10.37
CA ILE A 305 46.58 -45.48 -11.08
C ILE A 305 45.48 -45.87 -10.08
N VAL A 306 44.60 -44.92 -9.80
CA VAL A 306 43.27 -45.14 -9.28
C VAL A 306 42.41 -44.34 -10.25
N VAL A 307 41.90 -45.02 -11.28
CA VAL A 307 40.85 -44.43 -12.11
C VAL A 307 39.75 -44.03 -11.15
N GLY A 308 39.38 -42.75 -11.15
CA GLY A 308 38.31 -42.26 -10.27
C GLY A 308 37.08 -43.12 -10.48
N CYS A 309 36.72 -43.91 -9.47
CA CYS A 309 35.55 -44.76 -9.48
C CYS A 309 34.33 -43.92 -9.14
N PRO A 310 33.42 -43.67 -10.09
CA PRO A 310 32.17 -43.00 -9.77
C PRO A 310 31.42 -43.88 -8.76
N GLY A 311 31.25 -43.39 -7.53
CA GLY A 311 30.62 -44.12 -6.43
C GLY A 311 31.55 -44.58 -5.31
N ASP A 312 32.87 -44.51 -5.42
CA ASP A 312 33.80 -44.68 -4.29
C ASP A 312 34.04 -43.31 -3.64
N TYR A 313 33.18 -42.95 -2.69
CA TYR A 313 33.16 -41.63 -2.07
C TYR A 313 34.15 -41.52 -0.91
N ASN A 314 34.44 -42.62 -0.22
CA ASN A 314 35.39 -42.64 0.89
C ASN A 314 36.85 -42.87 0.42
N ARG A 315 37.04 -43.22 -0.86
CA ARG A 315 38.32 -43.47 -1.54
C ARG A 315 39.09 -44.65 -0.97
N ASP A 316 38.40 -45.71 -0.54
CA ASP A 316 39.03 -46.94 -0.04
C ASP A 316 39.28 -47.99 -1.13
N GLY A 317 38.87 -47.71 -2.36
CA GLY A 317 39.08 -48.55 -3.54
C GLY A 317 37.97 -49.56 -3.80
N THR A 318 36.88 -49.54 -3.01
CA THR A 318 35.70 -50.38 -3.22
C THR A 318 34.43 -49.54 -3.22
N ILE A 319 33.41 -49.93 -3.98
CA ILE A 319 32.08 -49.29 -3.93
C ILE A 319 31.18 -50.16 -3.05
N ASP A 320 30.99 -49.78 -1.78
CA ASP A 320 30.27 -50.61 -0.80
C ASP A 320 29.23 -49.87 0.04
N THR A 321 28.77 -50.50 1.13
CA THR A 321 27.76 -49.91 2.02
C THR A 321 28.21 -48.60 2.68
N SER A 322 29.51 -48.39 2.84
CA SER A 322 30.11 -47.18 3.38
C SER A 322 29.89 -46.01 2.43
N ASP A 323 30.07 -46.23 1.12
CA ASP A 323 29.78 -45.23 0.09
C ASP A 323 28.28 -44.99 -0.06
N LEU A 324 27.47 -46.03 0.07
CA LEU A 324 26.02 -45.87 0.06
C LEU A 324 25.55 -44.97 1.22
N LEU A 325 26.18 -45.05 2.39
CA LEU A 325 25.85 -44.16 3.51
C LEU A 325 26.23 -42.70 3.22
N ILE A 326 27.34 -42.47 2.51
CA ILE A 326 27.73 -41.13 2.07
C ILE A 326 26.73 -40.60 1.02
N PHE A 327 26.37 -41.42 0.04
CA PHE A 327 25.34 -41.12 -0.96
C PHE A 327 24.01 -40.75 -0.30
N LEU A 328 23.53 -41.57 0.64
CA LEU A 328 22.29 -41.34 1.37
C LEU A 328 22.33 -40.07 2.24
N GLY A 329 23.52 -39.58 2.60
CA GLY A 329 23.70 -38.29 3.26
C GLY A 329 23.30 -37.10 2.38
N GLY A 330 23.41 -37.22 1.06
CA GLY A 330 22.99 -36.21 0.08
C GLY A 330 21.69 -36.52 -0.65
N PHE A 331 21.02 -37.64 -0.34
CA PHE A 331 19.82 -38.06 -1.08
C PHE A 331 18.65 -37.09 -0.90
N GLY A 332 18.08 -36.63 -2.02
CA GLY A 332 17.05 -35.59 -2.05
C GLY A 332 17.60 -34.16 -1.98
N SER A 333 18.92 -33.97 -1.93
CA SER A 333 19.55 -32.65 -2.06
C SER A 333 19.47 -32.14 -3.50
N SER A 334 19.51 -30.81 -3.65
CA SER A 334 19.72 -30.16 -4.95
C SER A 334 21.01 -29.34 -4.90
N GLY A 335 21.79 -29.38 -5.98
CA GLY A 335 23.08 -28.71 -6.06
C GLY A 335 24.23 -29.42 -5.32
N GLU A 336 24.15 -30.73 -5.10
CA GLU A 336 25.24 -31.50 -4.45
C GLU A 336 25.99 -32.36 -5.48
N CYS A 337 27.05 -31.82 -6.08
CA CYS A 337 27.78 -32.46 -7.18
C CYS A 337 28.61 -33.69 -6.78
N THR A 338 28.82 -33.93 -5.48
CA THR A 338 29.68 -35.02 -5.01
C THR A 338 29.02 -36.39 -5.22
N VAL A 339 27.70 -36.46 -5.07
CA VAL A 339 26.93 -37.71 -5.12
C VAL A 339 25.83 -37.71 -6.20
N ASP A 340 25.70 -36.60 -6.92
CA ASP A 340 24.95 -36.49 -8.18
C ASP A 340 25.79 -37.14 -9.30
N LEU A 341 25.42 -38.35 -9.70
CA LEU A 341 26.19 -39.17 -10.64
C LEU A 341 25.81 -38.88 -12.09
N ASN A 342 24.63 -38.30 -12.34
CA ASN A 342 24.15 -37.99 -13.69
C ASN A 342 24.39 -36.53 -14.10
N GLY A 343 24.72 -35.64 -13.14
CA GLY A 343 25.05 -34.23 -13.33
C GLY A 343 23.83 -33.33 -13.57
N ASP A 344 22.63 -33.73 -13.14
CA ASP A 344 21.38 -32.98 -13.35
C ASP A 344 21.03 -32.01 -12.21
N PHE A 345 21.91 -31.90 -11.20
CA PHE A 345 21.80 -31.08 -9.99
C PHE A 345 20.76 -31.56 -8.98
N VAL A 346 20.20 -32.76 -9.11
CA VAL A 346 19.28 -33.36 -8.14
C VAL A 346 19.78 -34.75 -7.77
N VAL A 347 20.00 -35.00 -6.49
CA VAL A 347 20.39 -36.34 -6.04
C VAL A 347 19.11 -37.16 -5.81
N ASP A 348 18.75 -38.02 -6.75
CA ASP A 348 17.53 -38.82 -6.67
C ASP A 348 17.71 -40.31 -7.00
N THR A 349 16.59 -40.99 -7.29
CA THR A 349 16.61 -42.41 -7.62
C THR A 349 17.43 -42.74 -8.87
N SER A 350 17.58 -41.79 -9.79
CA SER A 350 18.38 -41.93 -11.01
C SER A 350 19.86 -42.10 -10.65
N ASP A 351 20.38 -41.26 -9.75
CA ASP A 351 21.75 -41.40 -9.22
C ASP A 351 21.91 -42.67 -8.42
N LEU A 352 20.92 -43.02 -7.59
CA LEU A 352 20.95 -44.27 -6.83
C LEU A 352 21.04 -45.49 -7.76
N LEU A 353 20.32 -45.47 -8.88
CA LEU A 353 20.38 -46.56 -9.87
C LEU A 353 21.75 -46.63 -10.55
N MET A 354 22.37 -45.49 -10.84
CA MET A 354 23.75 -45.44 -11.35
C MET A 354 24.74 -45.97 -10.32
N PHE A 355 24.64 -45.56 -9.06
CA PHE A 355 25.45 -46.08 -7.96
C PHE A 355 25.29 -47.60 -7.80
N LEU A 356 24.04 -48.10 -7.77
CA LEU A 356 23.76 -49.53 -7.62
C LEU A 356 24.24 -50.37 -8.81
N SER A 357 24.37 -49.77 -10.00
CA SER A 357 24.93 -50.46 -11.16
C SER A 357 26.43 -50.78 -11.00
N ALA A 358 27.14 -50.02 -10.16
CA ALA A 358 28.55 -50.18 -9.86
C ALA A 358 28.82 -50.80 -8.47
N PHE A 359 27.78 -51.04 -7.67
CA PHE A 359 27.90 -51.54 -6.30
C PHE A 359 28.61 -52.90 -6.21
N GLY A 360 29.57 -53.02 -5.30
CA GLY A 360 30.40 -54.20 -5.10
C GLY A 360 31.59 -54.32 -6.07
N SER A 361 31.83 -53.30 -6.91
CA SER A 361 33.02 -53.23 -7.75
C SER A 361 34.25 -52.74 -6.98
N ILE A 362 35.42 -53.09 -7.51
CA ILE A 362 36.74 -52.64 -7.05
C ILE A 362 37.33 -51.69 -8.08
N CYS A 363 38.03 -50.67 -7.60
CA CYS A 363 38.62 -49.62 -8.39
C CYS A 363 40.06 -49.99 -8.74
N GLU A 364 40.30 -50.41 -9.98
CA GLU A 364 41.64 -50.75 -10.51
C GLU A 364 42.30 -49.58 -11.27
#